data_AF-A0A317HYA1-F1
#
_entry.id   AF-A0A317HYA1-F1
#
_cell.length_a   1.000
_cell.length_b   1.000
_cell.length_c   1.000
_cell.angle_alpha   90.00
_cell.angle_beta   90.00
_cell.angle_gamma   90.00
#
_symmetry.space_group_name_H-M   'P 1'
#
loop_
_entity.id
_entity.type
_entity.pdbx_description
1 polymer ?
#
loop_
_entity_poly.entity_id
_entity_poly.type
_entity_poly.pdbx_seq_one_letter_code
_entity_poly.pdbx_strand_id
1 'polypeptide(L)'
;MYLFYFLAALSIWVGIQSVLGGFRFARYVQRETSHPLPEFSPFVTVIAPSKGLDADLIENVRPLINQNYPEYEVIFVFDRANDPAAIEIGRLVSKPCTKTVIAGSATDSGQKVHNLSEALNHIDPRSVVLAFVDTDARPSENWLRQLVAPLADEKLGASSGYRWFVPTRGGFASRLRSIWNASIASALGANRQKNFCWGGSTAIRRETFERLNIRERWRGSVSDDYTVTSVLHEARLPIYFTPNCLVASVGDCDLHEAIEFTTRQIKITRVYAPQLWKPLLLGSSLFVIVFFGGWLLAVIRASLGSDVRLLIAVLLFLFALGAWKSIIRWRAVRLPLAHYRRELNIDLFSQIFLWPLASLLFLYNAIVAGFSRRIDWRGITYELKSPNETVIIKRDS
;
A
#
# COMPACT_ATOMS: atom_id res chain seq x y z
N MET A 1 -17.43 32.49 -13.84
CA MET A 1 -16.53 31.99 -14.90
C MET A 1 -15.06 32.17 -14.56
N TYR A 2 -14.58 33.37 -14.19
CA TYR A 2 -13.16 33.58 -13.85
C TYR A 2 -12.65 32.68 -12.72
N LEU A 3 -13.42 32.54 -11.63
CA LEU A 3 -13.06 31.64 -10.52
C LEU A 3 -12.92 30.17 -10.98
N PHE A 4 -13.82 29.69 -11.83
CA PHE A 4 -13.74 28.33 -12.37
C PHE A 4 -12.44 28.14 -13.16
N TYR A 5 -12.12 29.05 -14.09
CA TYR A 5 -10.90 28.93 -14.88
C TYR A 5 -9.62 29.08 -14.06
N PHE A 6 -9.65 29.89 -12.99
CA PHE A 6 -8.55 29.95 -12.02
C PHE A 6 -8.33 28.59 -11.32
N LEU A 7 -9.40 27.98 -10.80
CA LEU A 7 -9.32 26.65 -10.20
C LEU A 7 -8.91 25.58 -11.22
N ALA A 8 -9.38 25.69 -12.47
CA ALA A 8 -9.01 24.79 -13.55
C ALA A 8 -7.52 24.91 -13.90
N ALA A 9 -6.97 26.12 -13.94
CA ALA A 9 -5.54 26.35 -14.14
C ALA A 9 -4.71 25.72 -13.01
N LEU A 10 -5.17 25.83 -11.75
CA LEU A 10 -4.52 25.19 -10.62
C LEU A 10 -4.60 23.65 -10.71
N SER A 11 -5.75 23.09 -11.07
CA SER A 11 -5.92 21.65 -11.34
C SER A 11 -5.01 21.16 -12.46
N ILE A 12 -4.88 21.94 -13.54
CA ILE A 12 -3.98 21.63 -14.67
C ILE A 12 -2.53 21.62 -14.19
N TRP A 13 -2.12 22.63 -13.42
CA TRP A 13 -0.78 22.69 -12.85
C TRP A 13 -0.47 21.44 -12.00
N VAL A 14 -1.38 21.07 -11.09
CA VAL A 14 -1.26 19.83 -10.30
C VAL A 14 -1.20 18.60 -11.20
N GLY A 15 -2.03 18.53 -12.25
CA GLY A 15 -2.02 17.46 -13.25
C GLY A 15 -0.68 17.33 -13.96
N ILE A 16 -0.07 18.43 -14.39
CA ILE A 16 1.26 18.46 -15.02
C ILE A 16 2.32 17.96 -14.04
N GLN A 17 2.33 18.45 -12.79
CA GLN A 17 3.27 17.98 -11.75
C GLN A 17 3.12 16.48 -11.48
N SER A 18 1.88 15.98 -11.53
CA SER A 18 1.55 14.56 -11.38
C SER A 18 2.09 13.70 -12.53
N VAL A 19 2.02 14.18 -13.78
CA VAL A 19 2.62 13.53 -14.96
C VAL A 19 4.15 13.52 -14.87
N LEU A 20 4.76 14.65 -14.51
CA LEU A 20 6.21 14.74 -14.28
C LEU A 20 6.66 13.78 -13.16
N GLY A 21 5.85 13.65 -12.10
CA GLY A 21 6.03 12.63 -11.06
C GLY A 21 5.96 11.21 -11.62
N GLY A 22 5.01 10.93 -12.50
CA GLY A 22 4.92 9.66 -13.22
C GLY A 22 6.19 9.33 -14.00
N PHE A 23 6.77 10.29 -14.71
CA PHE A 23 8.05 10.07 -15.41
C PHE A 23 9.22 9.82 -14.45
N ARG A 24 9.30 10.54 -13.32
CA ARG A 24 10.31 10.28 -12.29
C ARG A 24 10.17 8.87 -11.71
N PHE A 25 8.94 8.46 -11.41
CA PHE A 25 8.65 7.10 -10.98
C PHE A 25 9.06 6.07 -12.03
N ALA A 26 8.66 6.24 -13.30
CA ALA A 26 8.99 5.30 -14.36
C ALA A 26 10.51 5.15 -14.58
N ARG A 27 11.24 6.27 -14.59
CA ARG A 27 12.71 6.25 -14.67
C ARG A 27 13.34 5.55 -13.47
N TYR A 28 12.81 5.79 -12.27
CA TYR A 28 13.26 5.11 -11.06
C TYR A 28 13.03 3.60 -11.16
N VAL A 29 11.82 3.17 -11.47
CA VAL A 29 11.49 1.74 -11.65
C VAL A 29 12.40 1.10 -12.71
N GLN A 30 12.55 1.71 -13.88
CA GLN A 30 13.41 1.18 -14.93
C GLN A 30 14.86 1.01 -14.45
N ARG A 31 15.41 2.03 -13.78
CA ARG A 31 16.76 1.98 -13.22
C ARG A 31 16.89 0.87 -12.18
N GLU A 32 16.01 0.83 -11.18
CA GLU A 32 16.10 -0.14 -10.08
C GLU A 32 15.83 -1.58 -10.50
N THR A 33 14.96 -1.80 -11.48
CA THR A 33 14.69 -3.15 -12.03
C THR A 33 15.87 -3.72 -12.82
N SER A 34 16.79 -2.87 -13.29
CA SER A 34 17.96 -3.26 -14.09
C SER A 34 19.29 -3.21 -13.32
N HIS A 35 19.30 -2.61 -12.12
CA HIS A 35 20.52 -2.55 -11.31
C HIS A 35 20.89 -3.92 -10.75
N PRO A 36 22.19 -4.29 -10.76
CA PRO A 36 22.66 -5.46 -10.04
C PRO A 36 22.41 -5.28 -8.54
N LEU A 37 21.93 -6.33 -7.89
CA LEU A 37 21.74 -6.34 -6.44
C LEU A 37 23.10 -6.47 -5.74
N PRO A 38 23.35 -5.69 -4.67
CA PRO A 38 24.49 -5.94 -3.79
C PRO A 38 24.54 -7.38 -3.30
N GLU A 39 25.74 -7.91 -3.10
CA GLU A 39 25.94 -9.20 -2.42
C GLU A 39 25.76 -9.03 -0.92
N PHE A 40 24.49 -9.05 -0.50
CA PHE A 40 24.09 -9.02 0.89
C PHE A 40 22.93 -9.98 1.09
N SER A 41 23.20 -11.12 1.72
CA SER A 41 22.21 -12.16 1.95
C SER A 41 22.41 -12.80 3.33
N PRO A 42 22.32 -12.02 4.42
CA PRO A 42 22.47 -12.54 5.78
C PRO A 42 21.25 -13.38 6.18
N PHE A 43 21.28 -14.04 7.34
CA PHE A 43 20.10 -14.75 7.86
C PHE A 43 18.92 -13.78 8.08
N VAL A 44 17.73 -14.17 7.62
CA VAL A 44 16.49 -13.37 7.71
C VAL A 44 15.41 -14.13 8.45
N THR A 45 14.72 -13.48 9.38
CA THR A 45 13.39 -13.93 9.83
C THR A 45 12.33 -13.19 9.02
N VAL A 46 11.53 -13.95 8.27
CA VAL A 46 10.30 -13.45 7.65
C VAL A 46 9.14 -13.66 8.63
N ILE A 47 8.37 -12.62 8.94
CA ILE A 47 7.23 -12.66 9.85
C ILE A 47 5.96 -12.36 9.04
N ALA A 48 5.05 -13.33 9.01
CA ALA A 48 3.83 -13.30 8.21
C ALA A 48 2.59 -13.47 9.11
N PRO A 49 1.99 -12.37 9.60
CA PRO A 49 0.75 -12.44 10.36
C PRO A 49 -0.42 -12.80 9.41
N SER A 50 -1.28 -13.72 9.85
CA SER A 50 -2.43 -14.19 9.07
C SER A 50 -3.69 -14.23 9.94
N LYS A 51 -4.84 -13.95 9.33
CA LYS A 51 -6.14 -14.05 9.99
C LYS A 51 -7.26 -14.34 9.00
N GLY A 52 -7.94 -15.46 9.20
CA GLY A 52 -8.98 -15.96 8.30
C GLY A 52 -8.43 -16.36 6.92
N LEU A 53 -9.30 -16.89 6.06
CA LEU A 53 -8.90 -17.35 4.74
C LEU A 53 -8.89 -16.20 3.74
N ASP A 54 -7.69 -15.84 3.28
CA ASP A 54 -7.53 -15.00 2.10
C ASP A 54 -7.81 -15.78 0.81
N ALA A 55 -8.21 -15.06 -0.23
CA ALA A 55 -8.29 -15.63 -1.57
C ALA A 55 -6.92 -16.19 -1.97
N ASP A 56 -6.92 -17.46 -2.41
CA ASP A 56 -5.71 -18.20 -2.80
C ASP A 56 -4.61 -18.23 -1.70
N LEU A 57 -4.97 -18.26 -0.42
CA LEU A 57 -4.02 -18.20 0.71
C LEU A 57 -2.80 -19.12 0.51
N ILE A 58 -3.01 -20.39 0.16
CA ILE A 58 -1.94 -21.37 -0.06
C ILE A 58 -0.97 -20.93 -1.18
N GLU A 59 -1.51 -20.39 -2.27
CA GLU A 59 -0.69 -19.90 -3.40
C GLU A 59 0.04 -18.60 -3.07
N ASN A 60 -0.49 -17.79 -2.15
CA ASN A 60 0.17 -16.57 -1.68
C ASN A 60 1.34 -16.88 -0.74
N VAL A 61 1.17 -17.84 0.17
CA VAL A 61 2.19 -18.18 1.19
C VAL A 61 3.25 -19.17 0.68
N ARG A 62 2.92 -20.03 -0.30
CA ARG A 62 3.88 -21.01 -0.85
C ARG A 62 5.18 -20.35 -1.34
N PRO A 63 5.17 -19.22 -2.06
CA PRO A 63 6.40 -18.50 -2.41
C PRO A 63 7.24 -18.06 -1.22
N LEU A 64 6.63 -17.72 -0.07
CA LEU A 64 7.39 -17.33 1.15
C LEU A 64 8.29 -18.48 1.64
N ILE A 65 7.81 -19.72 1.52
CA ILE A 65 8.50 -20.94 1.95
C ILE A 65 9.53 -21.42 0.90
N ASN A 66 9.47 -20.89 -0.32
CA ASN A 66 10.30 -21.30 -1.46
C ASN A 66 11.06 -20.10 -2.05
N GLN A 67 11.63 -19.24 -1.20
CA GLN A 67 12.47 -18.15 -1.65
C GLN A 67 13.83 -18.68 -2.10
N ASN A 68 14.33 -18.14 -3.21
CA ASN A 68 15.71 -18.30 -3.65
C ASN A 68 16.63 -17.43 -2.77
N TYR A 69 16.85 -17.88 -1.55
CA TYR A 69 17.63 -17.18 -0.54
C TYR A 69 18.40 -18.21 0.33
N PRO A 70 19.69 -17.97 0.65
CA PRO A 70 20.55 -19.01 1.22
C PRO A 70 20.08 -19.56 2.56
N GLU A 71 19.82 -18.68 3.53
CA GLU A 71 19.41 -19.05 4.88
C GLU A 71 18.37 -18.07 5.41
N TYR A 72 17.20 -18.58 5.77
CA TYR A 72 16.12 -17.79 6.34
C TYR A 72 15.12 -18.69 7.06
N GLU A 73 14.28 -18.09 7.89
CA GLU A 73 13.09 -18.73 8.45
C GLU A 73 11.84 -17.91 8.13
N VAL A 74 10.69 -18.57 8.22
CA VAL A 74 9.36 -17.95 8.10
C VAL A 74 8.55 -18.27 9.35
N ILE A 75 8.13 -17.23 10.07
CA ILE A 75 7.22 -17.33 11.20
C ILE A 75 5.83 -16.91 10.74
N PHE A 76 4.92 -17.88 10.67
CA PHE A 76 3.50 -17.61 10.49
C PHE A 76 2.84 -17.37 11.85
N VAL A 77 2.09 -16.27 11.97
CA VAL A 77 1.59 -15.82 13.27
C VAL A 77 0.08 -15.60 13.22
N PHE A 78 -0.62 -16.21 14.17
CA PHE A 78 -2.08 -16.20 14.23
C PHE A 78 -2.55 -15.68 15.58
N ASP A 79 -3.77 -15.14 15.65
CA ASP A 79 -4.36 -14.73 16.93
C ASP A 79 -4.92 -15.92 17.72
N ARG A 80 -5.28 -17.03 17.06
CA ARG A 80 -5.81 -18.25 17.69
C ARG A 80 -5.42 -19.52 16.93
N ALA A 81 -5.30 -20.63 17.64
CA ALA A 81 -4.90 -21.93 17.07
C ALA A 81 -5.95 -22.53 16.13
N ASN A 82 -7.23 -22.21 16.33
CA ASN A 82 -8.33 -22.68 15.48
C ASN A 82 -8.66 -21.71 14.33
N ASP A 83 -7.78 -20.74 14.03
CA ASP A 83 -7.95 -19.91 12.84
C ASP A 83 -7.89 -20.80 11.59
N PRO A 84 -8.83 -20.71 10.64
CA PRO A 84 -8.81 -21.49 9.42
C PRO A 84 -7.49 -21.38 8.63
N ALA A 85 -6.85 -20.20 8.63
CA ALA A 85 -5.55 -20.02 8.00
C ALA A 85 -4.44 -20.79 8.73
N ALA A 86 -4.51 -20.91 10.06
CA ALA A 86 -3.54 -21.71 10.82
C ALA A 86 -3.60 -23.18 10.43
N ILE A 87 -4.82 -23.69 10.21
CA ILE A 87 -5.05 -25.07 9.76
C ILE A 87 -4.50 -25.30 8.36
N GLU A 88 -4.84 -24.41 7.41
CA GLU A 88 -4.40 -24.54 6.01
C GLU A 88 -2.89 -24.34 5.86
N ILE A 89 -2.32 -23.31 6.49
CA ILE A 89 -0.88 -23.05 6.47
C ILE A 89 -0.13 -24.18 7.18
N GLY A 90 -0.66 -24.70 8.30
CA GLY A 90 -0.05 -25.82 9.04
C GLY A 90 0.23 -27.05 8.18
N ARG A 91 -0.54 -27.28 7.11
CA ARG A 91 -0.29 -28.37 6.14
C ARG A 91 0.96 -28.12 5.28
N LEU A 92 1.41 -26.88 5.15
CA LEU A 92 2.63 -26.48 4.43
C LEU A 92 3.88 -26.43 5.32
N VAL A 93 3.72 -26.40 6.66
CA VAL A 93 4.80 -26.27 7.67
C VAL A 93 5.55 -27.61 7.86
N SER A 94 5.80 -28.34 6.78
CA SER A 94 6.63 -29.55 6.79
C SER A 94 8.12 -29.25 6.58
N LYS A 95 8.47 -27.99 6.27
CA LYS A 95 9.86 -27.57 6.05
C LYS A 95 10.52 -27.09 7.35
N PRO A 96 11.81 -27.42 7.57
CA PRO A 96 12.57 -26.94 8.73
C PRO A 96 12.67 -25.40 8.85
N CYS A 97 12.49 -24.66 7.75
CA CYS A 97 12.55 -23.21 7.74
C CYS A 97 11.25 -22.51 8.18
N THR A 98 10.23 -23.24 8.64
CA THR A 98 8.93 -22.66 8.99
C THR A 98 8.59 -22.87 10.48
N LYS A 99 7.99 -21.84 11.09
CA LYS A 99 7.48 -21.86 12.46
C LYS A 99 6.06 -21.32 12.50
N THR A 100 5.27 -21.80 13.45
CA THR A 100 3.93 -21.29 13.74
C THR A 100 3.89 -20.75 15.15
N VAL A 101 3.38 -19.53 15.31
CA VAL A 101 3.21 -18.86 16.60
C VAL A 101 1.75 -18.46 16.78
N ILE A 102 1.19 -18.74 17.95
CA ILE A 102 -0.14 -18.28 18.35
C ILE A 102 0.03 -17.14 19.35
N ALA A 103 -0.34 -15.93 18.93
CA ALA A 103 -0.10 -14.71 19.70
C ALA A 103 -1.19 -14.40 20.73
N GLY A 104 -2.35 -15.02 20.60
CA GLY A 104 -3.52 -14.66 21.39
C GLY A 104 -4.16 -13.35 20.91
N SER A 105 -5.19 -12.92 21.64
CA SER A 105 -5.93 -11.71 21.31
C SER A 105 -5.22 -10.46 21.82
N ALA A 106 -5.13 -9.44 20.97
CA ALA A 106 -4.65 -8.12 21.38
C ALA A 106 -5.58 -7.51 22.45
N THR A 107 -5.03 -6.70 23.35
CA THR A 107 -5.80 -5.99 24.38
C THR A 107 -5.68 -4.47 24.29
N ASP A 108 -4.55 -3.97 23.77
CA ASP A 108 -4.18 -2.55 23.78
C ASP A 108 -3.71 -2.04 22.40
N SER A 109 -3.76 -2.86 21.35
CA SER A 109 -3.22 -2.56 20.02
C SER A 109 -4.00 -3.25 18.90
N GLY A 110 -3.62 -2.98 17.65
CA GLY A 110 -4.12 -3.72 16.48
C GLY A 110 -3.72 -5.19 16.56
N GLN A 111 -4.59 -6.10 16.11
CA GLN A 111 -4.30 -7.54 16.18
C GLN A 111 -3.06 -7.91 15.35
N LYS A 112 -2.87 -7.26 14.18
CA LYS A 112 -1.66 -7.44 13.38
C LYS A 112 -0.41 -7.04 14.17
N VAL A 113 -0.42 -5.87 14.81
CA VAL A 113 0.71 -5.37 15.60
C VAL A 113 1.02 -6.28 16.79
N HIS A 114 -0.01 -6.77 17.48
CA HIS A 114 0.13 -7.74 18.56
C HIS A 114 0.77 -9.04 18.08
N ASN A 115 0.29 -9.59 16.96
CA ASN A 115 0.87 -10.79 16.34
C ASN A 115 2.35 -10.57 15.99
N LEU A 116 2.67 -9.46 15.32
CA LEU A 116 4.06 -9.12 14.99
C LEU A 116 4.94 -9.00 16.25
N SER A 117 4.42 -8.36 17.31
CA SER A 117 5.16 -8.16 18.56
C SER A 117 5.43 -9.46 19.30
N GLU A 118 4.49 -10.41 19.28
CA GLU A 118 4.69 -11.72 19.87
C GLU A 118 5.69 -12.55 19.05
N ALA A 119 5.59 -12.52 17.72
CA ALA A 119 6.50 -13.24 16.83
C ALA A 119 7.98 -12.89 17.05
N LEU A 120 8.26 -11.64 17.46
CA LEU A 120 9.61 -11.19 17.79
C LEU A 120 10.26 -11.97 18.95
N ASN A 121 9.48 -12.63 19.80
CA ASN A 121 10.00 -13.50 20.87
C ASN A 121 10.54 -14.85 20.34
N HIS A 122 10.22 -15.21 19.09
CA HIS A 122 10.47 -16.54 18.52
C HIS A 122 11.47 -16.53 17.35
N ILE A 123 12.07 -15.36 17.07
CA ILE A 123 13.04 -15.18 15.98
C ILE A 123 14.33 -15.96 16.27
N ASP A 124 14.95 -16.50 15.21
CA ASP A 124 16.24 -17.15 15.28
C ASP A 124 17.31 -16.13 15.74
N PRO A 125 18.15 -16.47 16.73
CA PRO A 125 19.22 -15.58 17.20
C PRO A 125 20.18 -15.10 16.09
N ARG A 126 20.34 -15.87 15.00
CA ARG A 126 21.19 -15.53 13.86
C ARG A 126 20.64 -14.38 13.00
N SER A 127 19.39 -13.98 13.21
CA SER A 127 18.70 -13.01 12.37
C SER A 127 19.37 -11.65 12.37
N VAL A 128 19.83 -11.24 11.19
CA VAL A 128 20.43 -9.92 10.94
C VAL A 128 19.38 -8.96 10.39
N VAL A 129 18.40 -9.49 9.66
CA VAL A 129 17.30 -8.73 9.06
C VAL A 129 15.97 -9.34 9.46
N LEU A 130 15.00 -8.47 9.73
CA LEU A 130 13.59 -8.83 9.92
C LEU A 130 12.82 -8.38 8.68
N ALA A 131 12.03 -9.28 8.10
CA ALA A 131 11.16 -8.99 6.97
C ALA A 131 9.70 -9.22 7.37
N PHE A 132 8.83 -8.26 7.07
CA PHE A 132 7.40 -8.27 7.36
C PHE A 132 6.62 -8.35 6.06
N VAL A 133 5.63 -9.25 6.00
CA VAL A 133 4.85 -9.53 4.79
C VAL A 133 3.41 -9.89 5.15
N ASP A 134 2.45 -9.42 4.35
CA ASP A 134 1.04 -9.78 4.50
C ASP A 134 0.76 -11.09 3.74
N THR A 135 -0.11 -11.96 4.27
CA THR A 135 -0.45 -13.24 3.63
C THR A 135 -1.37 -13.12 2.41
N ASP A 136 -1.92 -11.92 2.15
CA ASP A 136 -2.68 -11.58 0.94
C ASP A 136 -1.78 -11.07 -0.20
N ALA A 137 -0.46 -11.07 0.02
CA ALA A 137 0.57 -10.73 -0.94
C ALA A 137 1.17 -12.00 -1.55
N ARG A 138 1.32 -12.03 -2.88
CA ARG A 138 1.96 -13.13 -3.63
C ARG A 138 3.35 -12.71 -4.15
N PRO A 139 4.40 -12.83 -3.33
CA PRO A 139 5.75 -12.43 -3.74
C PRO A 139 6.35 -13.38 -4.78
N SER A 140 7.36 -12.90 -5.50
CA SER A 140 8.17 -13.75 -6.38
C SER A 140 9.16 -14.60 -5.57
N GLU A 141 9.72 -15.64 -6.18
CA GLU A 141 10.77 -16.47 -5.57
C GLU A 141 12.05 -15.69 -5.22
N ASN A 142 12.28 -14.53 -5.85
CA ASN A 142 13.45 -13.68 -5.59
C ASN A 142 13.11 -12.47 -4.69
N TRP A 143 11.88 -12.39 -4.16
CA TRP A 143 11.41 -11.24 -3.39
C TRP A 143 12.29 -10.94 -2.18
N LEU A 144 12.66 -11.96 -1.40
CA LEU A 144 13.45 -11.78 -0.18
C LEU A 144 14.83 -11.23 -0.51
N ARG A 145 15.50 -11.80 -1.53
CA ARG A 145 16.79 -11.31 -2.01
C ARG A 145 16.71 -9.86 -2.46
N GLN A 146 15.68 -9.50 -3.23
CA GLN A 146 15.47 -8.13 -3.72
C GLN A 146 15.13 -7.15 -2.60
N LEU A 147 14.35 -7.58 -1.62
CA LEU A 147 13.93 -6.74 -0.49
C LEU A 147 15.11 -6.47 0.45
N VAL A 148 15.96 -7.46 0.69
CA VAL A 148 17.07 -7.38 1.65
C VAL A 148 18.32 -6.73 1.07
N ALA A 149 18.64 -6.97 -0.20
CA ALA A 149 19.88 -6.50 -0.83
C ALA A 149 20.19 -4.99 -0.64
N PRO A 150 19.21 -4.05 -0.74
CA PRO A 150 19.47 -2.63 -0.48
C PRO A 150 20.03 -2.35 0.91
N LEU A 151 19.65 -3.16 1.91
CA LEU A 151 20.11 -2.99 3.30
C LEU A 151 21.60 -3.27 3.47
N ALA A 152 22.33 -3.69 2.44
CA ALA A 152 23.80 -3.65 2.43
C ALA A 152 24.34 -2.26 2.84
N ASP A 153 23.64 -1.19 2.46
CA ASP A 153 23.92 0.17 2.93
C ASP A 153 23.33 0.38 4.34
N GLU A 154 24.20 0.38 5.34
CA GLU A 154 23.86 0.58 6.76
C GLU A 154 23.26 1.96 7.07
N LYS A 155 23.36 2.92 6.13
CA LYS A 155 22.72 4.23 6.30
C LYS A 155 21.21 4.17 6.06
N LEU A 156 20.69 3.10 5.46
CA LEU A 156 19.25 2.93 5.23
C LEU A 156 18.55 2.45 6.50
N GLY A 157 17.37 3.01 6.74
CA GLY A 157 16.50 2.59 7.84
C GLY A 157 15.76 1.30 7.52
N ALA A 158 15.22 1.22 6.30
CA ALA A 158 14.47 0.07 5.81
C ALA A 158 14.47 -0.01 4.28
N SER A 159 14.11 -1.17 3.77
CA SER A 159 13.77 -1.43 2.37
C SER A 159 12.32 -1.88 2.32
N SER A 160 11.53 -1.34 1.40
CA SER A 160 10.11 -1.62 1.31
C SER A 160 9.64 -1.77 -0.12
N GLY A 161 8.77 -2.74 -0.34
CA GLY A 161 7.99 -2.89 -1.55
C GLY A 161 6.70 -2.08 -1.48
N TYR A 162 5.75 -2.41 -2.34
CA TYR A 162 4.38 -1.91 -2.22
C TYR A 162 3.41 -2.89 -2.87
N ARG A 163 2.14 -2.84 -2.46
CA ARG A 163 1.12 -3.69 -3.04
C ARG A 163 0.71 -3.21 -4.43
N TRP A 164 0.46 -4.16 -5.31
CA TRP A 164 -0.28 -3.93 -6.56
C TRP A 164 -1.47 -4.87 -6.66
N PHE A 165 -2.68 -4.33 -6.73
CA PHE A 165 -3.87 -5.15 -6.92
C PHE A 165 -3.97 -5.65 -8.36
N VAL A 166 -4.18 -6.96 -8.51
CA VAL A 166 -4.40 -7.64 -9.78
C VAL A 166 -5.80 -8.28 -9.74
N PRO A 167 -6.84 -7.58 -10.25
CA PRO A 167 -8.16 -8.16 -10.46
C PRO A 167 -8.09 -9.35 -11.43
N THR A 168 -8.78 -10.45 -11.11
CA THR A 168 -8.76 -11.67 -11.94
C THR A 168 -10.02 -11.77 -12.81
N ARG A 169 -11.20 -11.75 -12.20
CA ARG A 169 -12.48 -11.61 -12.92
C ARG A 169 -12.71 -10.15 -13.31
N GLY A 170 -12.14 -9.22 -12.54
CA GLY A 170 -12.26 -7.79 -12.77
C GLY A 170 -13.53 -7.22 -12.14
N GLY A 171 -14.25 -6.40 -12.90
CA GLY A 171 -15.42 -5.67 -12.40
C GLY A 171 -15.07 -4.26 -11.92
N PHE A 172 -16.10 -3.42 -11.82
CA PHE A 172 -15.94 -1.99 -11.54
C PHE A 172 -15.23 -1.74 -10.20
N ALA A 173 -15.66 -2.42 -9.13
CA ALA A 173 -15.11 -2.22 -7.78
C ALA A 173 -13.64 -2.65 -7.66
N SER A 174 -13.28 -3.86 -8.11
CA SER A 174 -11.90 -4.35 -8.13
C SER A 174 -10.95 -3.41 -8.88
N ARG A 175 -11.37 -2.93 -10.05
CA ARG A 175 -10.59 -1.99 -10.87
C ARG A 175 -10.48 -0.62 -10.23
N LEU A 176 -11.55 -0.11 -9.63
CA LEU A 176 -11.54 1.17 -8.91
C LEU A 176 -10.58 1.11 -7.72
N ARG A 177 -10.62 0.03 -6.92
CA ARG A 177 -9.67 -0.24 -5.83
C ARG A 177 -8.23 -0.30 -6.33
N SER A 178 -7.99 -1.00 -7.44
CA SER A 178 -6.66 -1.10 -8.06
C SER A 178 -6.11 0.26 -8.47
N ILE A 179 -6.91 1.09 -9.15
CA ILE A 179 -6.49 2.43 -9.59
C ILE A 179 -6.24 3.36 -8.40
N TRP A 180 -7.11 3.30 -7.40
CA TRP A 180 -6.96 4.05 -6.14
C TRP A 180 -5.62 3.72 -5.49
N ASN A 181 -5.30 2.44 -5.30
CA ASN A 181 -4.03 1.98 -4.72
C ASN A 181 -2.82 2.33 -5.60
N ALA A 182 -2.93 2.16 -6.91
CA ALA A 182 -1.87 2.45 -7.87
C ALA A 182 -1.45 3.93 -7.88
N SER A 183 -2.33 4.84 -7.47
CA SER A 183 -1.98 6.26 -7.34
C SER A 183 -0.90 6.49 -6.26
N ILE A 184 -0.95 5.74 -5.16
CA ILE A 184 0.00 5.80 -4.04
C ILE A 184 1.34 5.19 -4.44
N ALA A 185 1.34 4.08 -5.19
CA ALA A 185 2.56 3.46 -5.70
C ALA A 185 3.45 4.46 -6.46
N SER A 186 2.83 5.34 -7.27
CA SER A 186 3.56 6.37 -8.03
C SER A 186 4.08 7.55 -7.20
N ALA A 187 3.78 7.61 -5.90
CA ALA A 187 4.34 8.59 -4.97
C ALA A 187 5.69 8.14 -4.37
N LEU A 188 5.97 6.82 -4.39
CA LEU A 188 7.25 6.24 -3.99
C LEU A 188 8.31 6.46 -5.08
N GLY A 189 9.60 6.46 -4.72
CA GLY A 189 10.68 6.49 -5.70
C GLY A 189 12.03 6.95 -5.16
N ALA A 190 12.77 7.68 -6.00
CA ALA A 190 14.15 8.09 -5.73
C ALA A 190 14.32 8.99 -4.49
N ASN A 191 13.27 9.72 -4.07
CA ASN A 191 13.33 10.53 -2.86
C ASN A 191 13.08 9.66 -1.62
N ARG A 192 14.15 9.03 -1.13
CA ARG A 192 14.14 8.10 0.00
C ARG A 192 13.63 8.69 1.32
N GLN A 193 13.67 10.02 1.47
CA GLN A 193 13.15 10.72 2.64
C GLN A 193 11.61 10.88 2.62
N LYS A 194 10.98 10.69 1.45
CA LYS A 194 9.51 10.73 1.29
C LYS A 194 8.87 9.36 1.18
N ASN A 195 9.67 8.32 1.00
CA ASN A 195 9.18 6.95 0.97
C ASN A 195 8.68 6.54 2.36
N PHE A 196 7.80 5.54 2.38
CA PHE A 196 7.25 4.94 3.58
C PHE A 196 7.39 3.42 3.51
N CYS A 197 7.35 2.77 4.66
CA CYS A 197 7.27 1.32 4.74
C CYS A 197 5.82 0.88 4.51
N TRP A 198 5.60 -0.11 3.67
CA TRP A 198 4.32 -0.82 3.58
C TRP A 198 4.41 -2.14 4.34
N GLY A 199 3.50 -2.35 5.29
CA GLY A 199 3.54 -3.48 6.23
C GLY A 199 3.40 -4.87 5.60
N GLY A 200 3.08 -4.94 4.30
CA GLY A 200 3.00 -6.18 3.55
C GLY A 200 4.23 -6.53 2.72
N SER A 201 5.30 -5.72 2.75
CA SER A 201 6.60 -6.06 2.16
C SER A 201 7.66 -5.08 2.67
N THR A 202 8.16 -5.24 3.88
CA THR A 202 9.19 -4.35 4.47
C THR A 202 10.29 -5.15 5.13
N ALA A 203 11.55 -4.79 4.90
CA ALA A 203 12.70 -5.34 5.60
C ALA A 203 13.48 -4.25 6.34
N ILE A 204 13.98 -4.60 7.52
CA ILE A 204 14.76 -3.73 8.40
C ILE A 204 15.87 -4.55 9.06
N ARG A 205 17.06 -3.96 9.21
CA ARG A 205 18.13 -4.58 10.01
C ARG A 205 17.66 -4.72 11.45
N ARG A 206 17.85 -5.90 12.04
CA ARG A 206 17.49 -6.19 13.44
C ARG A 206 18.11 -5.17 14.39
N GLU A 207 19.39 -4.85 14.19
CA GLU A 207 20.10 -3.82 14.96
C GLU A 207 19.39 -2.46 14.92
N THR A 208 18.96 -2.00 13.74
CA THR A 208 18.20 -0.75 13.61
C THR A 208 16.84 -0.84 14.29
N PHE A 209 16.16 -1.98 14.16
CA PHE A 209 14.86 -2.22 14.79
C PHE A 209 14.96 -2.14 16.33
N GLU A 210 15.96 -2.79 16.91
CA GLU A 210 16.23 -2.82 18.35
C GLU A 210 16.72 -1.45 18.86
N ARG A 211 17.70 -0.84 18.18
CA ARG A 211 18.25 0.48 18.54
C ARG A 211 17.19 1.57 18.58
N LEU A 212 16.20 1.51 17.70
CA LEU A 212 15.10 2.48 17.66
C LEU A 212 13.90 2.09 18.53
N ASN A 213 13.99 0.97 19.25
CA ASN A 213 12.93 0.43 20.11
C ASN A 213 11.59 0.30 19.38
N ILE A 214 11.58 -0.14 18.12
CA ILE A 214 10.37 -0.16 17.28
C ILE A 214 9.26 -1.01 17.91
N ARG A 215 9.61 -2.14 18.54
CA ARG A 215 8.66 -2.98 19.28
C ARG A 215 7.91 -2.19 20.36
N GLU A 216 8.59 -1.35 21.12
CA GLU A 216 7.95 -0.52 22.15
C GLU A 216 7.09 0.59 21.52
N ARG A 217 7.56 1.17 20.40
CA ARG A 217 6.79 2.17 19.65
C ARG A 217 5.50 1.62 19.05
N TRP A 218 5.42 0.31 18.81
CA TRP A 218 4.21 -0.36 18.34
C TRP A 218 3.10 -0.48 19.39
N ARG A 219 3.40 -0.34 20.68
CA ARG A 219 2.39 -0.43 21.74
C ARG A 219 1.33 0.66 21.54
N GLY A 220 0.06 0.28 21.66
CA GLY A 220 -1.04 1.21 21.40
C GLY A 220 -1.37 1.46 19.92
N SER A 221 -0.55 0.99 18.98
CA SER A 221 -0.74 1.26 17.55
C SER A 221 -1.63 0.20 16.87
N VAL A 222 -2.37 0.62 15.83
CA VAL A 222 -3.06 -0.31 14.93
C VAL A 222 -2.25 -0.63 13.67
N SER A 223 -1.37 0.30 13.27
CA SER A 223 -0.63 0.27 12.01
C SER A 223 0.86 0.09 12.30
N ASP A 224 1.37 -1.09 11.97
CA ASP A 224 2.79 -1.43 12.11
C ASP A 224 3.67 -0.52 11.24
N ASP A 225 3.21 -0.27 10.02
CA ASP A 225 3.97 0.33 8.94
C ASP A 225 4.10 1.85 9.04
N TYR A 226 3.04 2.56 9.42
CA TYR A 226 3.09 3.98 9.78
C TYR A 226 3.97 4.22 11.00
N THR A 227 3.93 3.33 11.99
CA THR A 227 4.78 3.44 13.18
C THR A 227 6.25 3.29 12.79
N VAL A 228 6.61 2.24 12.04
CA VAL A 228 7.98 2.04 11.52
C VAL A 228 8.41 3.25 10.69
N THR A 229 7.56 3.70 9.76
CA THR A 229 7.86 4.86 8.92
C THR A 229 8.17 6.11 9.75
N SER A 230 7.33 6.40 10.74
CA SER A 230 7.47 7.59 11.58
C SER A 230 8.76 7.54 12.40
N VAL A 231 9.06 6.39 13.01
CA VAL A 231 10.29 6.20 13.80
C VAL A 231 11.55 6.35 12.92
N LEU A 232 11.54 5.82 11.70
CA LEU A 232 12.65 5.97 10.77
C LEU A 232 12.83 7.43 10.32
N HIS A 233 11.74 8.14 10.03
CA HIS A 233 11.78 9.56 9.66
C HIS A 233 12.24 10.45 10.83
N GLU A 234 11.78 10.18 12.07
CA GLU A 234 12.28 10.83 13.30
C GLU A 234 13.80 10.67 13.43
N ALA A 235 14.31 9.45 13.17
CA ALA A 235 15.73 9.12 13.17
C ALA A 235 16.49 9.60 11.91
N ARG A 236 15.81 10.24 10.95
CA ARG A 236 16.34 10.67 9.64
C ARG A 236 16.97 9.55 8.82
N LEU A 237 16.53 8.32 9.03
CA LEU A 237 16.98 7.15 8.29
C LEU A 237 16.12 7.00 7.01
N PRO A 238 16.73 7.05 5.81
CA PRO A 238 15.99 6.94 4.56
C PRO A 238 15.35 5.57 4.37
N ILE A 239 14.20 5.54 3.71
CA ILE A 239 13.51 4.31 3.32
C ILE A 239 13.73 4.05 1.84
N TYR A 240 14.28 2.89 1.51
CA TYR A 240 14.48 2.46 0.14
C TYR A 240 13.20 1.85 -0.40
N PHE A 241 12.70 2.34 -1.54
CA PHE A 241 11.60 1.69 -2.23
C PHE A 241 12.17 0.71 -3.25
N THR A 242 11.78 -0.56 -3.18
CA THR A 242 12.29 -1.63 -4.06
C THR A 242 11.22 -1.98 -5.10
N PRO A 243 11.32 -1.51 -6.35
CA PRO A 243 10.29 -1.74 -7.35
C PRO A 243 10.09 -3.21 -7.71
N ASN A 244 11.15 -4.03 -7.65
CA ASN A 244 11.03 -5.47 -7.85
C ASN A 244 10.22 -6.18 -6.75
N CYS A 245 10.03 -5.51 -5.60
CA CYS A 245 9.13 -5.93 -4.52
C CYS A 245 7.76 -5.22 -4.63
N LEU A 246 7.34 -4.78 -5.82
CA LEU A 246 5.93 -4.57 -6.07
C LEU A 246 5.22 -5.92 -6.06
N VAL A 247 4.51 -6.22 -4.96
CA VAL A 247 3.92 -7.54 -4.74
C VAL A 247 2.47 -7.55 -5.22
N ALA A 248 2.11 -8.56 -6.00
CA ALA A 248 0.73 -8.73 -6.46
C ALA A 248 -0.17 -9.15 -5.30
N SER A 249 -1.28 -8.45 -5.13
CA SER A 249 -2.42 -8.92 -4.34
C SER A 249 -3.51 -9.30 -5.32
N VAL A 250 -3.61 -10.60 -5.55
CA VAL A 250 -4.50 -11.20 -6.55
C VAL A 250 -5.86 -11.40 -5.92
N GLY A 251 -6.90 -10.83 -6.51
CA GLY A 251 -8.25 -10.99 -6.01
C GLY A 251 -9.19 -9.88 -6.43
N ASP A 252 -10.45 -10.26 -6.55
CA ASP A 252 -11.55 -9.32 -6.80
C ASP A 252 -12.13 -8.83 -5.48
N CYS A 253 -12.94 -7.78 -5.55
CA CYS A 253 -13.76 -7.32 -4.43
C CYS A 253 -15.07 -6.74 -4.94
N ASP A 254 -16.07 -6.73 -4.08
CA ASP A 254 -17.29 -5.96 -4.32
C ASP A 254 -17.11 -4.47 -3.97
N LEU A 255 -18.17 -3.68 -4.18
CA LEU A 255 -18.13 -2.25 -3.93
C LEU A 255 -18.06 -1.92 -2.42
N HIS A 256 -18.71 -2.72 -1.58
CA HIS A 256 -18.69 -2.54 -0.13
C HIS A 256 -17.27 -2.76 0.40
N GLU A 257 -16.62 -3.85 0.01
CA GLU A 257 -15.23 -4.16 0.35
C GLU A 257 -14.25 -3.10 -0.18
N ALA A 258 -14.46 -2.58 -1.40
CA ALA A 258 -13.63 -1.51 -1.95
C ALA A 258 -13.76 -0.20 -1.14
N ILE A 259 -14.99 0.18 -0.76
CA ILE A 259 -15.25 1.39 0.02
C ILE A 259 -14.72 1.24 1.45
N GLU A 260 -14.97 0.10 2.11
CA GLU A 260 -14.42 -0.22 3.43
C GLU A 260 -12.91 -0.08 3.40
N PHE A 261 -12.26 -0.82 2.49
CA PHE A 261 -10.81 -0.89 2.40
C PHE A 261 -10.21 0.51 2.23
N THR A 262 -10.68 1.25 1.23
CA THR A 262 -10.10 2.56 0.90
C THR A 262 -10.42 3.63 1.94
N THR A 263 -11.60 3.58 2.59
CA THR A 263 -11.96 4.47 3.70
C THR A 263 -11.10 4.20 4.93
N ARG A 264 -10.90 2.93 5.28
CA ARG A 264 -10.02 2.53 6.39
C ARG A 264 -8.60 3.01 6.18
N GLN A 265 -8.05 2.84 4.98
CA GLN A 265 -6.70 3.36 4.66
C GLN A 265 -6.59 4.86 4.95
N ILE A 266 -7.56 5.69 4.50
CA ILE A 266 -7.49 7.15 4.73
C ILE A 266 -7.76 7.53 6.19
N LYS A 267 -8.60 6.78 6.92
CA LYS A 267 -8.76 6.97 8.37
C LYS A 267 -7.45 6.73 9.13
N ILE A 268 -6.75 5.64 8.80
CA ILE A 268 -5.42 5.34 9.35
C ILE A 268 -4.45 6.47 8.97
N THR A 269 -4.36 6.83 7.67
CA THR A 269 -3.51 7.95 7.21
C THR A 269 -3.79 9.25 7.96
N ARG A 270 -5.05 9.58 8.23
CA ARG A 270 -5.42 10.81 8.96
C ARG A 270 -4.88 10.82 10.38
N VAL A 271 -4.92 9.68 11.07
CA VAL A 271 -4.48 9.57 12.46
C VAL A 271 -2.95 9.56 12.53
N TYR A 272 -2.29 8.78 11.67
CA TYR A 272 -0.83 8.58 11.71
C TYR A 272 -0.03 9.65 10.94
N ALA A 273 -0.59 10.21 9.88
CA ALA A 273 0.08 11.17 9.01
C ALA A 273 -0.88 12.32 8.60
N PRO A 274 -1.40 13.12 9.55
CA PRO A 274 -2.35 14.21 9.26
C PRO A 274 -1.83 15.23 8.24
N GLN A 275 -0.51 15.39 8.14
CA GLN A 275 0.16 16.21 7.13
C GLN A 275 -0.07 15.74 5.69
N LEU A 276 -0.38 14.46 5.47
CA LEU A 276 -0.73 13.89 4.16
C LEU A 276 -2.24 14.00 3.88
N TRP A 277 -3.06 13.95 4.92
CA TRP A 277 -4.52 14.00 4.79
C TRP A 277 -5.03 15.37 4.28
N LYS A 278 -4.49 16.50 4.78
CA LYS A 278 -4.94 17.83 4.32
C LYS A 278 -4.68 18.08 2.83
N PRO A 279 -3.46 17.85 2.30
CA PRO A 279 -3.20 17.97 0.86
C PRO A 279 -4.05 17.00 0.03
N LEU A 280 -4.30 15.79 0.54
CA LEU A 280 -5.19 14.83 -0.12
C LEU A 280 -6.60 15.42 -0.26
N LEU A 281 -7.20 15.88 0.84
CA LEU A 281 -8.54 16.47 0.85
C LEU A 281 -8.63 17.68 -0.08
N LEU A 282 -7.68 18.62 0.01
CA LEU A 282 -7.68 19.83 -0.81
C LEU A 282 -7.48 19.49 -2.29
N GLY A 283 -6.53 18.61 -2.61
CA GLY A 283 -6.23 18.20 -3.98
C GLY A 283 -7.38 17.44 -4.64
N SER A 284 -7.99 16.49 -3.92
CA SER A 284 -9.17 15.77 -4.43
C SER A 284 -10.39 16.68 -4.54
N SER A 285 -10.60 17.62 -3.60
CA SER A 285 -11.69 18.61 -3.69
C SER A 285 -11.54 19.50 -4.92
N LEU A 286 -10.35 20.08 -5.10
CA LEU A 286 -10.03 20.92 -6.24
C LEU A 286 -10.29 20.18 -7.56
N PHE A 287 -9.79 18.95 -7.69
CA PHE A 287 -10.02 18.14 -8.87
C PHE A 287 -11.52 17.86 -9.10
N VAL A 288 -12.25 17.40 -8.08
CA VAL A 288 -13.66 17.03 -8.22
C VAL A 288 -14.53 18.24 -8.58
N ILE A 289 -14.31 19.39 -7.93
CA ILE A 289 -15.01 20.65 -8.22
C ILE A 289 -14.77 21.06 -9.67
N VAL A 290 -13.52 21.03 -10.13
CA VAL A 290 -13.18 21.44 -11.50
C VAL A 290 -13.70 20.43 -12.52
N PHE A 291 -13.45 19.14 -12.32
CA PHE A 291 -13.74 18.12 -13.33
C PHE A 291 -15.22 17.80 -13.40
N PHE A 292 -15.82 17.32 -12.30
CA PHE A 292 -17.25 16.95 -12.28
C PHE A 292 -18.14 18.19 -12.27
N GLY A 293 -17.79 19.21 -11.48
CA GLY A 293 -18.50 20.49 -11.49
C GLY A 293 -18.37 21.21 -12.82
N GLY A 294 -17.26 21.08 -13.53
CA GLY A 294 -17.08 21.61 -14.88
C GLY A 294 -17.95 20.92 -15.93
N TRP A 295 -18.10 19.59 -15.86
CA TRP A 295 -19.04 18.87 -16.73
C TRP A 295 -20.50 19.28 -16.47
N LEU A 296 -20.89 19.40 -15.21
CA LEU A 296 -22.21 19.91 -14.84
C LEU A 296 -22.43 21.34 -15.37
N LEU A 297 -21.43 22.21 -15.19
CA LEU A 297 -21.46 23.58 -15.71
C LEU A 297 -21.56 23.61 -17.25
N ALA A 298 -20.89 22.69 -17.95
CA ALA A 298 -20.97 22.58 -19.40
C ALA A 298 -22.39 22.22 -19.85
N VAL A 299 -23.04 21.25 -19.20
CA VAL A 299 -24.44 20.88 -19.49
C VAL A 299 -25.38 22.07 -19.28
N ILE A 300 -25.28 22.75 -18.13
CA ILE A 300 -26.12 23.92 -17.81
C ILE A 300 -25.91 25.06 -18.82
N ARG A 301 -24.66 25.32 -19.23
CA ARG A 301 -24.36 26.38 -20.20
C ARG A 301 -24.85 26.02 -21.61
N ALA A 302 -24.69 24.77 -22.02
CA ALA A 302 -25.18 24.29 -23.30
C ALA A 302 -26.72 24.40 -23.38
N SER A 303 -27.44 24.06 -22.31
CA SER A 303 -28.90 24.22 -22.26
C SER A 303 -29.37 25.68 -22.31
N LEU A 304 -28.50 26.62 -21.92
CA LEU A 304 -28.73 28.06 -22.03
C LEU A 304 -28.23 28.66 -23.35
N GLY A 305 -27.83 27.84 -24.33
CA GLY A 305 -27.34 28.31 -25.64
C GLY A 305 -25.97 29.01 -25.59
N SER A 306 -25.22 28.88 -24.49
CA SER A 306 -23.89 29.49 -24.35
C SER A 306 -22.80 28.65 -25.00
N ASP A 307 -21.72 29.29 -25.47
CA ASP A 307 -20.51 28.57 -25.92
C ASP A 307 -19.84 27.84 -24.74
N VAL A 308 -19.55 26.55 -24.96
CA VAL A 308 -18.92 25.62 -24.00
C VAL A 308 -17.63 24.99 -24.53
N ARG A 309 -17.17 25.35 -25.75
CA ARG A 309 -16.02 24.71 -26.40
C ARG A 309 -14.75 24.79 -25.55
N LEU A 310 -14.45 25.97 -24.99
CA LEU A 310 -13.28 26.16 -24.12
C LEU A 310 -13.39 25.33 -22.84
N LEU A 311 -14.58 25.25 -22.24
CA LEU A 311 -14.83 24.48 -21.03
C LEU A 311 -14.61 22.98 -21.28
N ILE A 312 -15.17 22.45 -22.37
CA ILE A 312 -14.96 21.05 -22.77
C ILE A 312 -13.48 20.79 -23.06
N ALA A 313 -12.79 21.68 -23.79
CA ALA A 313 -11.37 21.53 -24.08
C ALA A 313 -10.51 21.45 -22.81
N VAL A 314 -10.78 22.30 -21.81
CA VAL A 314 -10.11 22.28 -20.51
C VAL A 314 -10.34 20.95 -19.77
N LEU A 315 -11.58 20.45 -19.76
CA LEU A 315 -11.94 19.18 -19.11
C LEU A 315 -11.30 17.98 -19.80
N LEU A 316 -11.29 17.96 -21.13
CA LEU A 316 -10.62 16.92 -21.92
C LEU A 316 -9.11 16.94 -21.71
N PHE A 317 -8.51 18.13 -21.61
CA PHE A 317 -7.08 18.26 -21.32
C PHE A 317 -6.73 17.72 -19.93
N LEU A 318 -7.54 18.05 -18.91
CA LEU A 318 -7.42 17.46 -17.57
C LEU A 318 -7.56 15.94 -17.60
N PHE A 319 -8.54 15.42 -18.34
CA PHE A 319 -8.72 13.99 -18.54
C PHE A 319 -7.45 13.35 -19.13
N ALA A 320 -6.92 13.97 -20.19
CA ALA A 320 -5.73 13.50 -20.91
C ALA A 320 -4.48 13.47 -20.00
N LEU A 321 -4.28 14.46 -19.11
CA LEU A 321 -3.16 14.45 -18.16
C LEU A 321 -3.20 13.23 -17.23
N GLY A 322 -4.36 12.92 -16.66
CA GLY A 322 -4.50 11.74 -15.78
C GLY A 322 -4.39 10.43 -16.55
N ALA A 323 -4.97 10.35 -17.75
CA ALA A 323 -4.82 9.20 -18.65
C ALA A 323 -3.34 8.96 -19.02
N TRP A 324 -2.62 10.03 -19.36
CA TRP A 324 -1.18 9.97 -19.66
C TRP A 324 -0.41 9.44 -18.45
N LYS A 325 -0.65 9.97 -17.24
CA LYS A 325 -0.02 9.47 -16.01
C LYS A 325 -0.30 7.98 -15.80
N SER A 326 -1.54 7.54 -15.98
CA SER A 326 -1.91 6.12 -15.86
C SER A 326 -1.14 5.24 -16.85
N ILE A 327 -0.95 5.68 -18.10
CA ILE A 327 -0.17 4.98 -19.11
C ILE A 327 1.31 4.89 -18.71
N ILE A 328 1.91 6.00 -18.24
CA ILE A 328 3.31 5.99 -17.76
C ILE A 328 3.48 4.98 -16.62
N ARG A 329 2.60 5.03 -15.62
CA ARG A 329 2.64 4.13 -14.47
C ARG A 329 2.49 2.67 -14.92
N TRP A 330 1.52 2.39 -15.78
CA TRP A 330 1.31 1.05 -16.34
C TRP A 330 2.56 0.52 -17.06
N ARG A 331 3.21 1.34 -17.89
CA ARG A 331 4.48 0.94 -18.54
C ARG A 331 5.57 0.62 -17.53
N ALA A 332 5.70 1.41 -16.47
CA ALA A 332 6.69 1.21 -15.43
C ALA A 332 6.47 -0.11 -14.67
N VAL A 333 5.24 -0.38 -14.21
CA VAL A 333 4.97 -1.55 -13.35
C VAL A 333 4.96 -2.88 -14.09
N ARG A 334 4.84 -2.88 -15.43
CA ARG A 334 4.99 -4.10 -16.26
C ARG A 334 6.39 -4.72 -16.23
N LEU A 335 7.38 -3.96 -15.76
CA LEU A 335 8.74 -4.46 -15.55
C LEU A 335 8.81 -5.38 -14.32
N PRO A 336 8.53 -4.89 -13.09
CA PRO A 336 8.60 -5.74 -11.90
C PRO A 336 7.46 -6.79 -11.83
N LEU A 337 6.30 -6.52 -12.43
CA LEU A 337 5.15 -7.45 -12.46
C LEU A 337 5.06 -8.20 -13.80
N ALA A 338 6.20 -8.65 -14.34
CA ALA A 338 6.25 -9.28 -15.66
C ALA A 338 5.35 -10.54 -15.77
N HIS A 339 5.18 -11.28 -14.67
CA HIS A 339 4.33 -12.47 -14.60
C HIS A 339 2.83 -12.13 -14.80
N TYR A 340 2.42 -10.92 -14.44
CA TYR A 340 1.01 -10.45 -14.52
C TYR A 340 0.75 -9.55 -15.73
N ARG A 341 1.58 -9.62 -16.78
CA ARG A 341 1.46 -8.74 -17.95
C ARG A 341 0.10 -8.85 -18.64
N ARG A 342 -0.50 -10.04 -18.66
CA ARG A 342 -1.79 -10.26 -19.31
C ARG A 342 -2.90 -9.50 -18.58
N GLU A 343 -2.96 -9.64 -17.26
CA GLU A 343 -3.92 -9.01 -16.36
C GLU A 343 -3.74 -7.48 -16.40
N LEU A 344 -2.49 -7.00 -16.33
CA LEU A 344 -2.17 -5.58 -16.45
C LEU A 344 -2.60 -5.00 -17.80
N ASN A 345 -2.50 -5.74 -18.90
CA ASN A 345 -2.94 -5.29 -20.21
C ASN A 345 -4.47 -5.20 -20.29
N ILE A 346 -5.18 -6.17 -19.72
CA ILE A 346 -6.65 -6.18 -19.65
C ILE A 346 -7.16 -4.95 -18.89
N ASP A 347 -6.51 -4.59 -17.78
CA ASP A 347 -6.94 -3.47 -16.94
C ASP A 347 -6.45 -2.10 -17.40
N LEU A 348 -5.63 -2.00 -18.45
CA LEU A 348 -5.12 -0.73 -18.97
C LEU A 348 -6.26 0.24 -19.31
N PHE A 349 -7.32 -0.26 -19.96
CA PHE A 349 -8.47 0.56 -20.31
C PHE A 349 -9.08 1.20 -19.06
N SER A 350 -9.29 0.41 -18.02
CA SER A 350 -9.83 0.91 -16.75
C SER A 350 -8.90 1.92 -16.07
N GLN A 351 -7.58 1.71 -16.12
CA GLN A 351 -6.59 2.67 -15.61
C GLN A 351 -6.65 4.02 -16.34
N ILE A 352 -6.97 4.03 -17.64
CA ILE A 352 -7.11 5.24 -18.46
C ILE A 352 -8.43 5.97 -18.19
N PHE A 353 -9.54 5.25 -18.01
CA PHE A 353 -10.87 5.87 -17.98
C PHE A 353 -11.48 6.04 -16.59
N LEU A 354 -11.13 5.20 -15.60
CA LEU A 354 -11.78 5.24 -14.27
C LEU A 354 -11.01 6.08 -13.22
N TRP A 355 -9.85 6.65 -13.56
CA TRP A 355 -9.08 7.47 -12.62
C TRP A 355 -9.84 8.70 -12.08
N PRO A 356 -10.75 9.38 -12.81
CA PRO A 356 -11.53 10.48 -12.22
C PRO A 356 -12.44 9.99 -11.09
N LEU A 357 -12.99 8.77 -11.22
CA LEU A 357 -13.79 8.14 -10.17
C LEU A 357 -12.93 7.74 -8.97
N ALA A 358 -11.68 7.31 -9.19
CA ALA A 358 -10.75 7.07 -8.08
C ALA A 358 -10.46 8.36 -7.31
N SER A 359 -10.32 9.50 -7.98
CA SER A 359 -10.19 10.83 -7.35
C SER A 359 -11.45 11.24 -6.57
N LEU A 360 -12.64 10.92 -7.07
CA LEU A 360 -13.90 11.12 -6.35
C LEU A 360 -13.95 10.24 -5.09
N LEU A 361 -13.52 8.98 -5.19
CA LEU A 361 -13.42 8.07 -4.05
C LEU A 361 -12.41 8.58 -3.02
N PHE A 362 -11.26 9.12 -3.43
CA PHE A 362 -10.33 9.79 -2.52
C PHE A 362 -10.97 10.95 -1.76
N LEU A 363 -11.77 11.79 -2.43
CA LEU A 363 -12.49 12.88 -1.77
C LEU A 363 -13.50 12.34 -0.76
N TYR A 364 -14.33 11.37 -1.15
CA TYR A 364 -15.26 10.71 -0.25
C TYR A 364 -14.55 10.16 0.99
N ASN A 365 -13.47 9.39 0.79
CA ASN A 365 -12.69 8.80 1.88
C ASN A 365 -12.07 9.87 2.78
N ALA A 366 -11.56 10.97 2.22
CA ALA A 366 -10.97 12.06 2.99
C ALA A 366 -12.02 12.77 3.86
N ILE A 367 -13.22 13.03 3.32
CA ILE A 367 -14.35 13.61 4.05
C ILE A 367 -14.79 12.66 5.17
N VAL A 368 -15.06 11.39 4.87
CA VAL A 368 -15.48 10.38 5.86
C VAL A 368 -14.44 10.20 6.95
N ALA A 369 -13.16 10.17 6.58
CA ALA A 369 -12.07 10.13 7.55
C ALA A 369 -12.11 11.37 8.45
N GLY A 370 -12.49 12.55 7.98
CA GLY A 370 -12.66 13.75 8.79
C GLY A 370 -13.62 13.58 9.97
N PHE A 371 -14.69 12.81 9.80
CA PHE A 371 -15.76 12.64 10.80
C PHE A 371 -15.61 11.41 11.70
N SER A 372 -14.74 10.47 11.38
CA SER A 372 -14.62 9.22 12.15
C SER A 372 -13.18 8.74 12.31
N ARG A 373 -12.87 8.18 13.47
CA ARG A 373 -11.62 7.45 13.76
C ARG A 373 -11.86 5.96 14.00
N ARG A 374 -13.08 5.48 13.73
CA ARG A 374 -13.44 4.06 13.88
C ARG A 374 -13.20 3.30 12.59
N ILE A 375 -12.60 2.13 12.70
CA ILE A 375 -12.35 1.22 11.59
C ILE A 375 -12.76 -0.19 11.98
N ASP A 376 -13.22 -0.95 11.00
CA ASP A 376 -13.45 -2.39 11.13
C ASP A 376 -12.38 -3.10 10.32
N TRP A 377 -11.69 -4.07 10.93
CA TRP A 377 -10.63 -4.79 10.24
C TRP A 377 -10.54 -6.23 10.74
N ARG A 378 -10.79 -7.18 9.83
CA ARG A 378 -10.76 -8.64 10.10
C ARG A 378 -11.62 -9.02 11.32
N GLY A 379 -12.86 -8.53 11.36
CA GLY A 379 -13.83 -8.82 12.43
C GLY A 379 -13.54 -8.12 13.76
N ILE A 380 -12.74 -7.06 13.76
CA ILE A 380 -12.44 -6.26 14.95
C ILE A 380 -12.74 -4.79 14.67
N THR A 381 -13.55 -4.18 15.52
CA THR A 381 -13.79 -2.73 15.52
C THR A 381 -12.78 -2.04 16.41
N TYR A 382 -12.02 -1.11 15.84
CA TYR A 382 -11.04 -0.27 16.53
C TYR A 382 -11.47 1.19 16.54
N GLU A 383 -11.15 1.90 17.61
CA GLU A 383 -11.18 3.36 17.69
C GLU A 383 -9.75 3.90 17.84
N LEU A 384 -9.29 4.61 16.81
CA LEU A 384 -7.92 5.12 16.72
C LEU A 384 -7.84 6.49 17.41
N LYS A 385 -7.62 6.53 18.73
CA LYS A 385 -7.57 7.80 19.47
C LYS A 385 -6.35 8.64 19.08
N SER A 386 -5.20 8.00 18.94
CA SER A 386 -3.95 8.59 18.50
C SER A 386 -3.07 7.53 17.81
N PRO A 387 -1.92 7.90 17.20
CA PRO A 387 -0.98 6.92 16.65
C PRO A 387 -0.52 5.85 17.67
N ASN A 388 -0.49 6.22 18.95
CA ASN A 388 0.03 5.42 20.07
C ASN A 388 -1.09 4.96 21.02
N GLU A 389 -2.36 5.15 20.67
CA GLU A 389 -3.49 4.70 21.50
C GLU A 389 -4.65 4.24 20.60
N THR A 390 -4.92 2.95 20.63
CA THR A 390 -6.00 2.28 19.92
C THR A 390 -6.87 1.53 20.91
N VAL A 391 -8.18 1.75 20.85
CA VAL A 391 -9.13 1.03 21.69
C VAL A 391 -9.86 -0.01 20.84
N ILE A 392 -9.90 -1.25 21.33
CA ILE A 392 -10.74 -2.30 20.77
C ILE A 392 -12.16 -2.11 21.30
N ILE A 393 -13.11 -1.84 20.40
CA ILE A 393 -14.51 -1.60 20.75
C ILE A 393 -15.29 -2.91 20.76
N LYS A 394 -15.05 -3.76 19.75
CA LYS A 394 -15.79 -5.02 19.57
C LYS A 394 -14.93 -6.05 18.83
N ARG A 395 -15.16 -7.33 19.14
CA ARG A 395 -14.76 -8.49 18.35
C ARG A 395 -16.00 -9.18 17.84
N ASP A 396 -16.03 -9.51 16.57
CA ASP A 396 -17.03 -10.44 16.04
C ASP A 396 -16.65 -11.85 16.54
N SER A 397 -17.66 -12.55 17.07
CA SER A 397 -17.56 -13.85 17.75
C SER A 397 -17.02 -14.94 16.84
#